data_AF-A0A5B9DE65-F1
#
_entry.id   AF-A0A5B9DE65-F1
#
_cell.length_a   1.000
_cell.length_b   1.000
_cell.length_c   1.000
_cell.angle_alpha   90.00
_cell.angle_beta   90.00
_cell.angle_gamma   90.00
#
_symmetry.space_group_name_H-M   'P 1'
#
loop_
_entity.id
_entity.type
_entity.pdbx_description
1 polymer ?
#
loop_
_entity_poly.entity_id
_entity_poly.type
_entity_poly.pdbx_seq_one_letter_code
_entity_poly.pdbx_strand_id
1 'polypeptide(L)'
;MKNLQLTYKPKENFIYRSNGVVKISILLSLFVQSFIFNHPFYLGVFFLNILIIILFSDCWEEILIYFRFMLIISLFTFFINIILYPEGTTIIFQISNDFPLLGGFKITFETIISSLIIIFRLTLIFLIFGTFNLIINPDEIIQGLVKLKIPHSIVFIITLSLNFFPLILKDLEKIREIQQCKGLELEKGNFLSKFKNNVKLILPLLTNSLERSIQNAEALEARAFDIKGKREYYQVIKISFIDYIIIIFTISSLIFQIYLSFQGFGNYLIYPTLSEVYLGNSGYFVLIFLSFSNFLIIGLLNLGDKIEK
;
A
#
# COMPACT_ATOMS: atom_id res chain seq x y z
N MET A 1 10.10 -17.32 -18.30
CA MET A 1 9.36 -16.59 -17.24
C MET A 1 9.33 -15.12 -17.64
N LYS A 2 8.16 -14.56 -17.96
CA LYS A 2 8.04 -13.10 -18.21
C LYS A 2 8.62 -12.38 -16.99
N ASN A 3 9.56 -11.46 -17.19
CA ASN A 3 10.09 -10.59 -16.14
C ASN A 3 8.95 -9.68 -15.62
N LEU A 4 8.13 -10.23 -14.74
CA LEU A 4 7.14 -9.54 -13.93
C LEU A 4 7.88 -8.81 -12.82
N GLN A 5 8.56 -7.71 -13.19
CA GLN A 5 9.01 -6.73 -12.22
C GLN A 5 7.75 -6.08 -11.62
N LEU A 6 7.49 -6.36 -10.34
CA LEU A 6 6.43 -5.79 -9.51
C LEU A 6 6.76 -4.33 -9.13
N THR A 7 7.34 -3.59 -10.06
CA THR A 7 7.80 -2.20 -9.90
C THR A 7 6.93 -1.33 -10.78
N TYR A 8 6.75 -0.07 -10.38
CA TYR A 8 6.06 0.95 -11.19
C TYR A 8 6.47 0.87 -12.66
N LYS A 9 5.48 0.89 -13.56
CA LYS A 9 5.67 1.04 -15.00
C LYS A 9 4.86 2.23 -15.48
N PRO A 10 5.49 3.22 -16.14
CA PRO A 10 4.75 4.37 -16.66
C PRO A 10 3.80 3.89 -17.75
N LYS A 11 2.50 4.16 -17.57
CA LYS A 11 1.44 3.93 -18.57
C LYS A 11 0.86 5.27 -19.01
N GLU A 12 0.42 5.35 -20.26
CA GLU A 12 -0.17 6.57 -20.83
C GLU A 12 -1.66 6.68 -20.48
N ASN A 13 -1.97 6.85 -19.21
CA ASN A 13 -3.35 6.98 -18.74
C ASN A 13 -3.50 8.20 -17.80
N PHE A 14 -4.70 8.79 -17.74
CA PHE A 14 -4.95 10.05 -17.01
C PHE A 14 -4.60 9.91 -15.52
N ILE A 15 -4.83 8.73 -14.93
CA ILE A 15 -4.46 8.44 -13.55
C ILE A 15 -2.94 8.49 -13.35
N TYR A 16 -2.16 7.95 -14.30
CA TYR A 16 -0.70 7.96 -14.22
C TYR A 16 -0.12 9.36 -14.38
N ARG A 17 -0.73 10.18 -15.24
CA ARG A 17 -0.33 11.58 -15.51
C ARG A 17 -0.70 12.54 -14.39
N SER A 18 -1.76 12.24 -13.64
CA SER A 18 -2.17 13.05 -12.50
C SER A 18 -1.06 13.19 -11.46
N ASN A 19 -1.13 14.24 -10.66
CA ASN A 19 -0.10 14.51 -9.67
C ASN A 19 -0.05 13.44 -8.57
N GLY A 20 1.17 12.99 -8.25
CA GLY A 20 1.40 11.95 -7.23
C GLY A 20 0.79 12.26 -5.86
N VAL A 21 0.81 13.54 -5.45
CA VAL A 21 0.18 13.99 -4.21
C VAL A 21 -1.33 13.74 -4.22
N VAL A 22 -2.00 13.90 -5.36
CA VAL A 22 -3.44 13.64 -5.52
C VAL A 22 -3.72 12.15 -5.41
N LYS A 23 -2.95 11.32 -6.14
CA LYS A 23 -3.05 9.85 -6.07
C LYS A 23 -2.87 9.34 -4.63
N ILE A 24 -1.84 9.84 -3.94
CA ILE A 24 -1.57 9.50 -2.53
C ILE A 24 -2.74 9.92 -1.65
N SER A 25 -3.26 11.13 -1.80
CA SER A 25 -4.38 11.63 -1.00
C SER A 25 -5.64 10.75 -1.16
N ILE A 26 -5.96 10.34 -2.39
CA ILE A 26 -7.14 9.51 -2.68
C ILE A 26 -6.96 8.11 -2.07
N LEU A 27 -5.82 7.45 -2.34
CA LEU A 27 -5.56 6.10 -1.82
C LEU A 27 -5.44 6.07 -0.30
N LEU A 28 -4.82 7.09 0.30
CA LEU A 28 -4.75 7.23 1.76
C LEU A 28 -6.15 7.44 2.35
N SER A 29 -7.00 8.22 1.68
CA SER A 29 -8.37 8.41 2.15
C SER A 29 -9.16 7.09 2.16
N LEU A 30 -9.10 6.31 1.09
CA LEU A 30 -9.75 4.99 1.00
C LEU A 30 -9.19 4.00 2.04
N PHE A 31 -7.89 4.06 2.30
CA PHE A 31 -7.24 3.25 3.33
C PHE A 31 -7.79 3.55 4.73
N VAL A 32 -7.85 4.84 5.12
CA VAL A 32 -8.39 5.28 6.41
C VAL A 32 -9.86 4.89 6.54
N GLN A 33 -10.65 5.04 5.49
CA GLN A 33 -12.06 4.68 5.46
C GLN A 33 -12.29 3.18 5.69
N SER A 34 -11.46 2.32 5.10
CA SER A 34 -11.53 0.86 5.29
C SER A 34 -11.34 0.43 6.75
N PHE A 35 -10.61 1.21 7.55
CA PHE A 35 -10.43 0.95 8.99
C PHE A 35 -11.59 1.44 9.86
N ILE A 36 -12.18 2.57 9.49
CA ILE A 36 -13.21 3.24 10.29
C ILE A 36 -14.55 2.49 10.23
N PHE A 37 -14.92 1.99 9.05
CA PHE A 37 -16.23 1.37 8.85
C PHE A 37 -16.16 -0.15 9.00
N ASN A 38 -16.94 -0.70 9.92
CA ASN A 38 -17.01 -2.15 10.16
C ASN A 38 -18.14 -2.83 9.39
N HIS A 39 -19.07 -2.04 8.85
CA HIS A 39 -20.28 -2.55 8.24
C HIS A 39 -20.04 -3.09 6.80
N PRO A 40 -20.51 -4.30 6.46
CA PRO A 40 -20.19 -4.97 5.20
C PRO A 40 -20.62 -4.19 3.94
N PHE A 41 -21.74 -3.47 3.99
CA PHE A 41 -22.18 -2.65 2.85
C PHE A 41 -21.24 -1.46 2.57
N TYR A 42 -20.67 -0.83 3.60
CA TYR A 42 -19.72 0.29 3.43
C TYR A 42 -18.41 -0.22 2.84
N LEU A 43 -17.91 -1.35 3.34
CA LEU A 43 -16.76 -2.04 2.75
C LEU A 43 -17.02 -2.39 1.27
N GLY A 44 -18.24 -2.80 0.92
CA GLY A 44 -18.62 -3.12 -0.45
C GLY A 44 -18.53 -1.90 -1.38
N VAL A 45 -18.97 -0.74 -0.92
CA VAL A 45 -18.81 0.53 -1.66
C VAL A 45 -17.33 0.88 -1.85
N PHE A 46 -16.50 0.74 -0.81
CA PHE A 46 -15.05 0.96 -0.96
C PHE A 46 -14.39 -0.04 -1.92
N PHE A 47 -14.88 -1.28 -1.96
CA PHE A 47 -14.43 -2.30 -2.92
C PHE A 47 -14.72 -1.88 -4.37
N LEU A 48 -15.93 -1.41 -4.62
CA LEU A 48 -16.30 -0.91 -5.94
C LEU A 48 -15.46 0.30 -6.32
N ASN A 49 -15.20 1.23 -5.39
CA ASN A 49 -14.38 2.41 -5.66
C ASN A 49 -12.94 2.05 -6.06
N ILE A 50 -12.29 1.13 -5.32
CA ILE A 50 -10.94 0.70 -5.70
C ILE A 50 -10.95 -0.05 -7.04
N LEU A 51 -11.98 -0.87 -7.30
CA LEU A 51 -12.12 -1.58 -8.57
C LEU A 51 -12.25 -0.61 -9.75
N ILE A 52 -13.02 0.47 -9.60
CA ILE A 52 -13.15 1.51 -10.63
C ILE A 52 -11.79 2.17 -10.89
N ILE A 53 -11.01 2.50 -9.85
CA ILE A 53 -9.65 3.06 -10.02
C ILE A 53 -8.76 2.09 -10.80
N ILE A 54 -8.83 0.79 -10.48
CA ILE A 54 -8.05 -0.26 -11.13
C ILE A 54 -8.41 -0.42 -12.61
N LEU A 55 -9.71 -0.36 -12.92
CA LEU A 55 -10.19 -0.41 -14.31
C LEU A 55 -9.66 0.78 -15.10
N PHE A 56 -9.75 1.99 -14.55
CA PHE A 56 -9.26 3.19 -15.21
C PHE A 56 -7.74 3.32 -15.21
N SER A 57 -6.99 2.54 -14.43
CA SER A 57 -5.52 2.57 -14.44
C SER A 57 -4.91 1.51 -15.36
N ASP A 58 -5.72 0.65 -15.98
CA ASP A 58 -5.26 -0.49 -16.81
C ASP A 58 -4.25 -1.41 -16.09
N CYS A 59 -4.36 -1.58 -14.78
CA CYS A 59 -3.45 -2.38 -13.94
C CYS A 59 -4.00 -3.76 -13.57
N TRP A 60 -5.01 -4.25 -14.29
CA TRP A 60 -5.79 -5.42 -13.90
C TRP A 60 -4.95 -6.71 -13.88
N GLU A 61 -4.03 -6.91 -14.84
CA GLU A 61 -3.18 -8.12 -14.89
C GLU A 61 -2.22 -8.19 -13.70
N GLU A 62 -1.57 -7.08 -13.37
CA GLU A 62 -0.64 -7.02 -12.25
C GLU A 62 -1.39 -7.23 -10.92
N ILE A 63 -2.57 -6.63 -10.79
CA ILE A 63 -3.40 -6.73 -9.58
C ILE A 63 -4.00 -8.12 -9.39
N LEU A 64 -4.33 -8.86 -10.45
CA LEU A 64 -4.77 -10.25 -10.32
C LEU A 64 -3.71 -11.14 -9.68
N ILE A 65 -2.42 -10.86 -9.92
CA ILE A 65 -1.33 -11.56 -9.25
C ILE A 65 -1.33 -11.24 -7.75
N TYR A 66 -1.43 -9.97 -7.38
CA TYR A 66 -1.55 -9.55 -5.98
C TYR A 66 -2.78 -10.18 -5.31
N PHE A 67 -3.93 -10.15 -5.97
CA PHE A 67 -5.18 -10.72 -5.48
C PHE A 67 -5.07 -12.23 -5.23
N ARG A 68 -4.41 -12.98 -6.12
CA ARG A 68 -4.19 -14.42 -5.92
C ARG A 68 -3.33 -14.72 -4.69
N PHE A 69 -2.23 -14.00 -4.50
CA PHE A 69 -1.39 -14.15 -3.30
C PHE A 69 -2.16 -13.78 -2.03
N MET A 70 -2.97 -12.73 -2.13
CA MET A 70 -3.74 -12.18 -1.04
C MET A 70 -4.89 -13.11 -0.60
N LEU A 71 -5.57 -13.78 -1.54
CA LEU A 71 -6.58 -14.80 -1.22
C LEU A 71 -6.02 -15.93 -0.35
N ILE A 72 -4.77 -16.35 -0.59
CA ILE A 72 -4.13 -17.41 0.22
C ILE A 72 -3.94 -16.94 1.65
N ILE A 73 -3.41 -15.72 1.84
CA ILE A 73 -3.22 -15.11 3.16
C ILE A 73 -4.58 -14.93 3.86
N SER A 74 -5.58 -14.47 3.13
CA SER A 74 -6.92 -14.23 3.66
C SER A 74 -7.61 -15.51 4.13
N LEU A 75 -7.50 -16.60 3.35
CA LEU A 75 -7.99 -17.91 3.74
C LEU A 75 -7.27 -18.42 4.99
N PHE A 76 -5.95 -18.23 5.08
CA PHE A 76 -5.21 -18.57 6.28
C PHE A 76 -5.71 -17.78 7.51
N THR A 77 -5.93 -16.47 7.36
CA THR A 77 -6.49 -15.63 8.44
C THR A 77 -7.91 -16.04 8.82
N PHE A 78 -8.74 -16.51 7.88
CA PHE A 78 -10.08 -17.05 8.16
C PHE A 78 -10.02 -18.19 9.19
N PHE A 79 -9.20 -19.20 8.89
CA PHE A 79 -9.08 -20.38 9.75
C PHE A 79 -8.50 -20.03 11.11
N ILE A 80 -7.48 -19.15 11.13
CA ILE A 80 -6.89 -18.65 12.37
C ILE A 80 -7.93 -17.86 13.20
N ASN A 81 -8.78 -17.04 12.59
CA ASN A 81 -9.76 -16.26 13.35
C ASN A 81 -10.84 -17.18 13.96
N ILE A 82 -11.34 -18.14 13.18
CA ILE A 82 -12.33 -19.12 13.66
C ILE A 82 -11.78 -19.95 14.81
N ILE A 83 -10.51 -20.36 14.74
CA ILE A 83 -9.93 -21.29 15.70
C ILE A 83 -9.51 -20.61 17.02
N LEU A 84 -9.06 -19.35 16.98
CA LEU A 84 -8.54 -18.62 18.13
C LEU A 84 -9.58 -17.72 18.82
N TYR A 85 -10.61 -17.25 18.11
CA TYR A 85 -11.59 -16.28 18.63
C TYR A 85 -13.05 -16.75 18.48
N PRO A 86 -13.43 -17.84 19.17
CA PRO A 86 -14.80 -18.32 19.18
C PRO A 86 -15.67 -17.50 20.14
N GLU A 87 -15.88 -16.23 19.82
CA GLU A 87 -16.83 -15.37 20.54
C GLU A 87 -18.20 -15.44 19.87
N GLY A 88 -19.28 -15.45 20.66
CA GLY A 88 -20.64 -15.53 20.13
C GLY A 88 -21.55 -16.42 20.96
N THR A 89 -22.85 -16.15 20.87
CA THR A 89 -23.88 -16.81 21.66
C THR A 89 -24.54 -17.96 20.89
N THR A 90 -24.48 -17.96 19.55
CA THR A 90 -25.06 -19.01 18.70
C THR A 90 -24.01 -20.04 18.26
N ILE A 91 -23.91 -21.13 19.01
CA ILE A 91 -22.95 -22.22 18.77
C ILE A 91 -23.51 -23.13 17.66
N ILE A 92 -22.79 -23.27 16.54
CA ILE A 92 -23.15 -24.19 15.44
C ILE A 92 -22.50 -25.56 15.67
N PHE A 93 -21.27 -25.58 16.18
CA PHE A 93 -20.51 -26.81 16.40
C PHE A 93 -19.68 -26.69 17.67
N GLN A 94 -19.78 -27.68 18.57
CA GLN A 94 -18.99 -27.78 19.79
C GLN A 94 -18.37 -29.18 19.85
N ILE A 95 -17.04 -29.25 19.84
CA ILE A 95 -16.31 -30.48 20.18
C ILE A 95 -16.10 -30.52 21.69
N SER A 96 -16.42 -31.66 22.30
CA SER A 96 -16.34 -31.87 23.75
C SER A 96 -14.92 -31.66 24.28
N ASN A 97 -14.85 -31.29 25.56
CA ASN A 97 -13.70 -30.68 26.25
C ASN A 97 -12.55 -31.68 26.61
N ASP A 98 -12.43 -32.81 25.91
CA ASP A 98 -11.52 -33.90 26.28
C ASP A 98 -10.13 -33.84 25.60
N PHE A 99 -9.83 -32.76 24.88
CA PHE A 99 -8.50 -32.55 24.29
C PHE A 99 -7.63 -31.61 25.15
N PRO A 100 -6.57 -32.12 25.82
CA PRO A 100 -5.83 -31.40 26.85
C PRO A 100 -4.88 -30.28 26.34
N LEU A 101 -4.89 -29.97 25.04
CA LEU A 101 -4.02 -28.94 24.45
C LEU A 101 -4.77 -27.76 23.81
N LEU A 102 -6.04 -27.89 23.44
CA LEU A 102 -6.79 -26.86 22.69
C LEU A 102 -8.13 -26.42 23.30
N GLY A 103 -8.49 -26.90 24.50
CA GLY A 103 -9.59 -26.34 25.30
C GLY A 103 -10.87 -26.07 24.50
N GLY A 104 -11.52 -27.11 23.97
CA GLY A 104 -12.86 -27.06 23.39
C GLY A 104 -13.03 -26.11 22.19
N PHE A 105 -13.03 -26.64 20.98
CA PHE A 105 -13.39 -25.87 19.80
C PHE A 105 -14.89 -25.57 19.76
N LYS A 106 -15.23 -24.29 19.75
CA LYS A 106 -16.58 -23.78 19.50
C LYS A 106 -16.55 -22.98 18.21
N ILE A 107 -17.42 -23.26 17.28
CA ILE A 107 -17.60 -22.43 16.08
C ILE A 107 -18.97 -21.78 16.20
N THR A 108 -18.97 -20.45 16.29
CA THR A 108 -20.17 -19.61 16.40
C THR A 108 -20.49 -18.98 15.05
N PHE A 109 -21.78 -18.71 14.79
CA PHE A 109 -22.20 -18.05 13.55
C PHE A 109 -21.64 -16.63 13.46
N GLU A 110 -21.56 -15.93 14.59
CA GLU A 110 -21.00 -14.59 14.71
C GLU A 110 -19.53 -14.56 14.32
N THR A 111 -18.74 -15.55 14.75
CA THR A 111 -17.31 -15.65 14.37
C THR A 111 -17.14 -15.89 12.87
N ILE A 112 -18.02 -16.65 12.21
CA ILE A 112 -17.96 -16.84 10.75
C ILE A 112 -18.20 -15.51 10.02
N ILE A 113 -19.23 -14.76 10.40
CA ILE A 113 -19.55 -13.46 9.79
C ILE A 113 -18.44 -12.43 10.08
N SER A 114 -17.96 -12.39 11.32
CA SER A 114 -16.83 -11.54 11.72
C SER A 114 -15.59 -11.83 10.88
N SER A 115 -15.25 -13.13 10.73
CA SER A 115 -14.11 -13.57 9.93
C SER A 115 -14.26 -13.17 8.46
N LEU A 116 -15.48 -13.27 7.90
CA LEU A 116 -15.76 -12.87 6.52
C LEU A 116 -15.59 -11.35 6.32
N ILE A 117 -16.03 -10.53 7.28
CA ILE A 117 -15.83 -9.08 7.26
C ILE A 117 -14.34 -8.73 7.35
N ILE A 118 -13.58 -9.41 8.21
CA ILE A 118 -12.13 -9.20 8.35
C ILE A 118 -11.41 -9.55 7.04
N ILE A 119 -11.73 -10.68 6.42
CA ILE A 119 -11.17 -11.09 5.12
C ILE A 119 -11.46 -10.07 4.04
N PHE A 120 -12.70 -9.60 3.99
CA PHE A 120 -13.10 -8.62 3.01
C PHE A 120 -12.34 -7.29 3.20
N ARG A 121 -12.17 -6.85 4.44
CA ARG A 121 -11.36 -5.67 4.79
C ARG A 121 -9.89 -5.85 4.45
N LEU A 122 -9.29 -7.00 4.77
CA LEU A 122 -7.92 -7.29 4.40
C LEU A 122 -7.77 -7.23 2.88
N THR A 123 -8.72 -7.81 2.13
CA THR A 123 -8.73 -7.79 0.66
C THR A 123 -8.70 -6.38 0.12
N LEU A 124 -9.55 -5.51 0.67
CA LEU A 124 -9.58 -4.10 0.34
C LEU A 124 -8.25 -3.41 0.58
N ILE A 125 -7.68 -3.58 1.78
CA ILE A 125 -6.43 -2.94 2.17
C ILE A 125 -5.29 -3.36 1.24
N PHE A 126 -5.18 -4.65 0.95
CA PHE A 126 -4.15 -5.16 0.06
C PHE A 126 -4.33 -4.67 -1.39
N LEU A 127 -5.57 -4.56 -1.89
CA LEU A 127 -5.84 -3.98 -3.20
C LEU A 127 -5.43 -2.50 -3.26
N ILE A 128 -5.72 -1.73 -2.22
CA ILE A 128 -5.29 -0.33 -2.11
C ILE A 128 -3.76 -0.24 -2.13
N PHE A 129 -3.07 -1.06 -1.34
CA PHE A 129 -1.60 -1.10 -1.33
C PHE A 129 -0.99 -1.58 -2.65
N GLY A 130 -1.56 -2.61 -3.29
CA GLY A 130 -1.09 -3.08 -4.60
C GLY A 130 -1.22 -1.99 -5.66
N THR A 131 -2.37 -1.31 -5.68
CA THR A 131 -2.64 -0.17 -6.56
C THR A 131 -1.68 0.99 -6.29
N PHE A 132 -1.42 1.31 -5.01
CA PHE A 132 -0.44 2.33 -4.61
C PHE A 132 0.95 2.04 -5.19
N ASN A 133 1.44 0.81 -5.04
CA ASN A 133 2.78 0.43 -5.52
C ASN A 133 2.92 0.45 -7.05
N LEU A 134 1.83 0.23 -7.78
CA LEU A 134 1.83 0.18 -9.24
C LEU A 134 1.68 1.54 -9.92
N ILE A 135 0.97 2.48 -9.28
CA ILE A 135 0.57 3.77 -9.88
C ILE A 135 1.45 4.93 -9.40
N ILE A 136 2.06 4.84 -8.22
CA ILE A 136 2.85 5.94 -7.65
C ILE A 136 4.33 5.74 -7.92
N ASN A 137 4.94 6.76 -8.55
CA ASN A 137 6.38 6.83 -8.71
C ASN A 137 7.07 7.13 -7.38
N PRO A 138 8.22 6.49 -7.09
CA PRO A 138 9.02 6.86 -5.92
C PRO A 138 9.47 8.33 -5.98
N ASP A 139 9.77 8.84 -7.18
CA ASP A 139 10.15 10.25 -7.37
C ASP A 139 9.01 11.23 -7.06
N GLU A 140 7.75 10.84 -7.31
CA GLU A 140 6.58 11.64 -6.93
C GLU A 140 6.44 11.73 -5.40
N ILE A 141 6.78 10.67 -4.67
CA ILE A 141 6.79 10.65 -3.21
C ILE A 141 7.84 11.64 -2.68
N ILE A 142 9.06 11.61 -3.23
CA ILE A 142 10.15 12.53 -2.87
C ILE A 142 9.70 13.99 -3.08
N GLN A 143 9.07 14.28 -4.21
CA GLN A 143 8.56 15.62 -4.50
C GLN A 143 7.41 16.03 -3.58
N GLY A 144 6.59 15.09 -3.13
CA GLY A 144 5.62 15.31 -2.05
C GLY A 144 6.30 15.76 -0.74
N LEU A 145 7.40 15.11 -0.35
CA LEU A 145 8.18 15.47 0.85
C LEU A 145 8.74 16.90 0.76
N VAL A 146 9.21 17.32 -0.42
CA VAL A 146 9.66 18.69 -0.68
C VAL A 146 8.55 19.70 -0.40
N LYS A 147 7.33 19.43 -0.90
CA LYS A 147 6.18 20.33 -0.73
C LYS A 147 5.69 20.40 0.71
N LEU A 148 5.85 19.34 1.47
CA LEU A 148 5.59 19.31 2.91
C LEU A 148 6.62 20.12 3.73
N LYS A 149 7.54 20.84 3.07
CA LYS A 149 8.59 21.68 3.69
C LYS A 149 9.51 20.88 4.62
N ILE A 150 9.72 19.60 4.33
CA ILE A 150 10.70 18.77 5.02
C ILE A 150 12.10 19.33 4.71
N PRO A 151 13.04 19.37 5.69
CA PRO A 151 14.39 19.86 5.47
C PRO A 151 15.06 19.24 4.24
N HIS A 152 15.66 20.09 3.40
CA HIS A 152 16.31 19.67 2.15
C HIS A 152 17.32 18.54 2.33
N SER A 153 18.06 18.54 3.45
CA SER A 153 19.04 17.51 3.76
C SER A 153 18.42 16.12 3.85
N ILE A 154 17.22 16.00 4.41
CA ILE A 154 16.50 14.72 4.54
C ILE A 154 16.04 14.25 3.16
N VAL A 155 15.39 15.13 2.40
CA VAL A 155 14.93 14.80 1.04
C VAL A 155 16.11 14.39 0.15
N PHE A 156 17.24 15.10 0.26
CA PHE A 156 18.46 14.80 -0.49
C PHE A 156 19.00 13.41 -0.14
N ILE A 157 19.12 13.07 1.16
CA ILE A 157 19.59 11.75 1.59
C ILE A 157 18.67 10.65 1.04
N ILE A 158 17.35 10.81 1.15
CA ILE A 158 16.38 9.84 0.62
C ILE A 158 16.55 9.67 -0.89
N THR A 159 16.67 10.78 -1.63
CA THR A 159 16.85 10.76 -3.09
C THR A 159 18.15 10.05 -3.47
N LEU A 160 19.24 10.34 -2.75
CA LEU A 160 20.52 9.70 -2.97
C LEU A 160 20.45 8.19 -2.69
N SER A 161 19.81 7.79 -1.58
CA SER A 161 19.62 6.38 -1.22
C SER A 161 18.81 5.62 -2.27
N LEU A 162 17.72 6.20 -2.77
CA LEU A 162 16.88 5.56 -3.80
C LEU A 162 17.64 5.39 -5.12
N ASN A 163 18.49 6.34 -5.50
CA ASN A 163 19.35 6.23 -6.68
C ASN A 163 20.50 5.22 -6.48
N PHE A 164 21.00 5.06 -5.26
CA PHE A 164 22.05 4.09 -4.96
C PHE A 164 21.56 2.64 -4.89
N PHE A 165 20.30 2.41 -4.55
CA PHE A 165 19.76 1.05 -4.42
C PHE A 165 19.91 0.21 -5.71
N PRO A 166 19.52 0.68 -6.91
CA PRO A 166 19.77 -0.04 -8.16
C PRO A 166 21.26 -0.26 -8.46
N LEU A 167 22.12 0.68 -8.06
CA LEU A 167 23.56 0.56 -8.29
C LEU A 167 24.17 -0.53 -7.38
N ILE A 168 23.75 -0.60 -6.12
CA ILE A 168 24.17 -1.64 -5.17
C ILE A 168 23.75 -3.02 -5.65
N LEU A 169 22.55 -3.16 -6.23
CA LEU A 169 22.10 -4.42 -6.82
C LEU A 169 22.99 -4.86 -7.99
N LYS A 170 23.35 -3.93 -8.88
CA LYS A 170 24.28 -4.22 -9.99
C LYS A 170 25.68 -4.59 -9.49
N ASP A 171 26.16 -3.92 -8.44
CA ASP A 171 27.46 -4.24 -7.85
C ASP A 171 27.44 -5.61 -7.18
N LEU A 172 26.33 -5.96 -6.49
CA LEU A 172 26.14 -7.28 -5.90
C LEU A 172 26.13 -8.37 -6.98
N GLU A 173 25.47 -8.15 -8.13
CA GLU A 173 25.51 -9.08 -9.26
C GLU A 173 26.93 -9.27 -9.80
N LYS A 174 27.67 -8.17 -10.03
CA LYS A 174 29.07 -8.25 -10.49
C LYS A 174 29.98 -8.96 -9.48
N ILE A 175 29.86 -8.64 -8.20
CA ILE A 175 30.65 -9.27 -7.13
C ILE A 175 30.30 -10.76 -7.05
N ARG A 176 29.02 -11.11 -7.20
CA ARG A 176 28.56 -12.50 -7.24
C ARG A 176 29.25 -13.27 -8.35
N GLU A 177 29.26 -12.73 -9.57
CA GLU A 177 29.92 -13.35 -10.74
C GLU A 177 31.44 -13.50 -10.51
N ILE A 178 32.11 -12.46 -10.03
CA ILE A 178 33.56 -12.49 -9.74
C ILE A 178 33.89 -13.56 -8.71
N GLN A 179 33.11 -13.67 -7.64
CA GLN A 179 33.35 -14.66 -6.58
C GLN A 179 33.05 -16.09 -7.07
N GLN A 180 32.04 -16.28 -7.93
CA GLN A 180 31.80 -17.56 -8.60
C GLN A 180 32.98 -17.96 -9.49
N CYS A 181 33.58 -17.02 -10.23
CA CYS A 181 34.81 -17.28 -11.01
C CYS A 181 36.01 -17.65 -10.11
N LYS A 182 36.08 -17.12 -8.89
CA LYS A 182 37.09 -17.50 -7.89
C LYS A 182 36.82 -18.85 -7.21
N GLY A 183 35.81 -19.59 -7.67
CA GLY A 183 35.45 -20.91 -7.15
C GLY A 183 34.52 -20.88 -5.94
N LEU A 184 33.94 -19.73 -5.58
CA LEU A 184 32.94 -19.67 -4.52
C LEU A 184 31.60 -20.23 -5.01
N GLU A 185 31.26 -21.43 -4.56
CA GLU A 185 29.98 -22.05 -4.88
C GLU A 185 28.85 -21.46 -4.02
N LEU A 186 28.11 -20.50 -4.57
CA LEU A 186 27.01 -19.81 -3.87
C LEU A 186 25.69 -20.60 -3.83
N GLU A 187 25.46 -21.45 -4.83
CA GLU A 187 24.16 -22.13 -5.02
C GLU A 187 24.14 -23.59 -4.57
N LYS A 188 25.30 -24.17 -4.24
CA LYS A 188 25.45 -25.57 -3.82
C LYS A 188 25.47 -25.73 -2.30
N GLY A 189 25.01 -26.88 -1.83
CA GLY A 189 24.98 -27.28 -0.43
C GLY A 189 23.66 -26.98 0.31
N ASN A 190 23.67 -27.17 1.63
CA ASN A 190 22.52 -26.96 2.52
C ASN A 190 22.20 -25.47 2.72
N PHE A 191 21.01 -25.13 3.22
CA PHE A 191 20.60 -23.74 3.46
C PHE A 191 21.62 -22.94 4.28
N LEU A 192 22.19 -23.56 5.32
CA LEU A 192 23.24 -22.95 6.13
C LEU A 192 24.54 -22.65 5.36
N SER A 193 24.98 -23.56 4.47
CA SER A 193 26.20 -23.35 3.69
C SER A 193 26.00 -22.27 2.63
N LYS A 194 24.82 -22.23 1.99
CA LYS A 194 24.44 -21.14 1.06
C LYS A 194 24.46 -19.78 1.76
N PHE A 195 23.86 -19.69 2.96
CA PHE A 195 23.88 -18.46 3.75
C PHE A 195 25.31 -18.04 4.09
N LYS A 196 26.13 -18.95 4.63
CA LYS A 196 27.53 -18.67 4.98
C LYS A 196 28.36 -18.24 3.76
N ASN A 197 28.10 -18.80 2.59
CA ASN A 197 28.78 -18.41 1.36
C ASN A 197 28.33 -17.04 0.85
N ASN A 198 27.03 -16.72 0.92
CA ASN A 198 26.51 -15.40 0.55
C ASN A 198 27.03 -14.28 1.47
N VAL A 199 27.26 -14.56 2.76
CA VAL A 199 27.86 -13.59 3.70
C VAL A 199 29.24 -13.12 3.23
N LYS A 200 29.99 -13.94 2.48
CA LYS A 200 31.31 -13.54 1.93
C LYS A 200 31.21 -12.44 0.87
N LEU A 201 30.03 -12.20 0.29
CA LEU A 201 29.78 -11.11 -0.65
C LEU A 201 29.65 -9.75 0.04
N ILE A 202 29.33 -9.74 1.34
CA ILE A 202 29.04 -8.51 2.09
C ILE A 202 30.28 -7.63 2.21
N LEU A 203 31.45 -8.20 2.54
CA LEU A 203 32.66 -7.42 2.74
C LEU A 203 33.10 -6.67 1.45
N PRO A 204 33.20 -7.32 0.27
CA PRO A 204 33.47 -6.59 -0.98
C PRO A 204 32.40 -5.53 -1.32
N LEU A 205 31.12 -5.83 -1.06
CA LEU A 205 30.04 -4.90 -1.33
C LEU A 205 30.12 -3.65 -0.43
N LEU A 206 30.43 -3.84 0.85
CA LEU A 206 30.63 -2.76 1.81
C LEU A 206 31.81 -1.88 1.41
N THR A 207 32.95 -2.48 1.04
CA THR A 207 34.13 -1.72 0.59
C THR A 207 33.79 -0.88 -0.65
N ASN A 208 33.16 -1.46 -1.67
CA ASN A 208 32.73 -0.73 -2.87
C ASN A 208 31.73 0.38 -2.54
N SER A 209 30.80 0.14 -1.61
CA SER A 209 29.80 1.14 -1.20
C SER A 209 30.44 2.30 -0.43
N LEU A 210 31.42 2.00 0.42
CA LEU A 210 32.17 2.99 1.19
C LEU A 210 33.02 3.87 0.27
N GLU A 211 33.75 3.28 -0.66
CA GLU A 211 34.53 4.00 -1.67
C GLU A 211 33.64 4.92 -2.51
N ARG A 212 32.49 4.40 -2.98
CA ARG A 212 31.50 5.21 -3.70
C ARG A 212 30.95 6.35 -2.84
N SER A 213 30.73 6.13 -1.55
CA SER A 213 30.28 7.20 -0.65
C SER A 213 31.31 8.31 -0.55
N ILE A 214 32.60 7.98 -0.45
CA ILE A 214 33.69 8.95 -0.42
C ILE A 214 33.74 9.73 -1.73
N GLN A 215 33.73 9.03 -2.87
CA GLN A 215 33.73 9.66 -4.21
C GLN A 215 32.54 10.61 -4.40
N ASN A 216 31.34 10.23 -3.91
CA ASN A 216 30.19 11.12 -3.99
C ASN A 216 30.31 12.32 -3.05
N ALA A 217 30.90 12.16 -1.86
CA ALA A 217 31.15 13.27 -0.95
C ALA A 217 32.13 14.29 -1.56
N GLU A 218 33.25 13.81 -2.12
CA GLU A 218 34.23 14.64 -2.84
C GLU A 218 33.60 15.37 -4.03
N ALA A 219 32.75 14.68 -4.81
CA ALA A 219 32.03 15.29 -5.93
C ALA A 219 31.01 16.36 -5.49
N LEU A 220 30.35 16.16 -4.35
CA LEU A 220 29.43 17.15 -3.77
C LEU A 220 30.18 18.36 -3.24
N GLU A 221 31.34 18.16 -2.62
CA GLU A 221 32.22 19.23 -2.15
C GLU A 221 32.77 20.06 -3.33
N ALA A 222 33.23 19.40 -4.39
CA ALA A 222 33.69 20.05 -5.62
C ALA A 222 32.59 20.88 -6.32
N ARG A 223 31.32 20.48 -6.16
CA ARG A 223 30.14 21.24 -6.63
C ARG A 223 29.64 22.27 -5.62
N ALA A 224 30.36 22.45 -4.52
CA ALA A 224 30.06 23.37 -3.45
C ALA A 224 28.65 23.16 -2.84
N PHE A 225 28.26 21.90 -2.65
CA PHE A 225 26.95 21.53 -2.11
C PHE A 225 26.66 22.11 -0.72
N ASP A 226 27.69 22.31 0.11
CA ASP A 226 27.57 22.81 1.48
C ASP A 226 27.42 24.34 1.60
N ILE A 227 27.31 25.06 0.47
CA ILE A 227 27.04 26.51 0.51
C ILE A 227 25.68 26.77 1.18
N LYS A 228 25.70 27.60 2.22
CA LYS A 228 24.50 28.11 2.89
C LYS A 228 23.78 29.10 1.98
N GLY A 229 22.64 28.69 1.42
CA GLY A 229 21.82 29.52 0.54
C GLY A 229 20.45 28.91 0.27
N LYS A 230 19.57 29.69 -0.39
CA LYS A 230 18.30 29.15 -0.90
C LYS A 230 18.61 28.16 -2.02
N ARG A 231 18.20 26.90 -1.85
CA ARG A 231 18.34 25.85 -2.87
C ARG A 231 17.12 25.84 -3.76
N GLU A 232 17.34 25.79 -5.07
CA GLU A 232 16.29 25.63 -6.07
C GLU A 232 16.22 24.18 -6.54
N TYR A 233 15.01 23.72 -6.83
CA TYR A 233 14.77 22.38 -7.35
C TYR A 233 14.61 22.45 -8.86
N TYR A 234 15.38 21.64 -9.58
CA TYR A 234 15.35 21.59 -11.05
C TYR A 234 14.02 21.03 -11.59
N GLN A 235 13.46 20.02 -10.93
CA GLN A 235 12.15 19.47 -11.25
C GLN A 235 11.20 19.74 -10.10
N VAL A 236 10.26 20.65 -10.32
CA VAL A 236 9.15 20.90 -9.40
C VAL A 236 7.87 20.52 -10.13
N ILE A 237 7.21 19.44 -9.67
CA ILE A 237 5.84 19.17 -10.08
C ILE A 237 4.98 20.39 -9.76
N LYS A 238 4.42 21.03 -10.79
CA LYS A 238 3.43 22.08 -10.64
C LYS A 238 2.09 21.42 -10.28
N ILE A 239 1.50 21.86 -9.17
CA ILE A 239 0.15 21.44 -8.81
C ILE A 239 -0.81 22.32 -9.60
N SER A 240 -1.63 21.70 -10.43
CA SER A 240 -2.67 22.42 -11.15
C SER A 240 -3.76 22.87 -10.18
N PHE A 241 -4.50 23.92 -10.55
CA PHE A 241 -5.65 24.36 -9.75
C PHE A 241 -6.69 23.24 -9.56
N ILE A 242 -6.83 22.38 -10.56
CA ILE A 242 -7.73 21.23 -10.54
C ILE A 242 -7.27 20.21 -9.50
N ASP A 243 -5.98 19.94 -9.39
CA ASP A 243 -5.42 19.03 -8.38
C ASP A 243 -5.69 19.53 -6.97
N TYR A 244 -5.62 20.84 -6.76
CA TYR A 244 -5.90 21.45 -5.47
C TYR A 244 -7.37 21.26 -5.07
N ILE A 245 -8.30 21.44 -6.02
CA ILE A 245 -9.73 21.15 -5.81
C ILE A 245 -9.94 19.69 -5.45
N ILE A 246 -9.29 18.75 -6.16
CA ILE A 246 -9.43 17.32 -5.91
C ILE A 246 -8.93 16.97 -4.50
N ILE A 247 -7.78 17.52 -4.08
CA ILE A 247 -7.23 17.29 -2.74
C ILE A 247 -8.18 17.82 -1.67
N ILE A 248 -8.66 19.06 -1.80
CA ILE A 248 -9.61 19.64 -0.83
C ILE A 248 -10.88 18.81 -0.74
N PHE A 249 -11.43 18.42 -1.88
CA PHE A 249 -12.64 17.62 -1.93
C PHE A 249 -12.44 16.23 -1.28
N THR A 250 -11.29 15.60 -1.51
CA THR A 250 -10.92 14.31 -0.92
C THR A 250 -10.74 14.42 0.60
N ILE A 251 -10.08 15.47 1.08
CA ILE A 251 -9.90 15.70 2.53
C ILE A 251 -11.25 16.03 3.19
N SER A 252 -12.06 16.87 2.56
CA SER A 252 -13.40 17.22 3.06
C SER A 252 -14.31 16.01 3.13
N SER A 253 -14.28 15.13 2.13
CA SER A 253 -15.07 13.89 2.14
C SER A 253 -14.59 12.96 3.25
N LEU A 254 -13.28 12.83 3.47
CA LEU A 254 -12.73 12.04 4.58
C LEU A 254 -13.15 12.57 5.96
N ILE A 255 -13.08 13.89 6.18
CA ILE A 255 -13.51 14.50 7.45
C ILE A 255 -15.00 14.25 7.69
N PHE A 256 -15.83 14.43 6.66
CA PHE A 256 -17.26 14.17 6.76
C PHE A 256 -17.56 12.71 7.13
N GLN A 257 -16.81 11.76 6.57
CA GLN A 257 -16.97 10.35 6.87
C GLN A 257 -16.52 9.97 8.29
N ILE A 258 -15.43 10.56 8.77
CA ILE A 258 -15.00 10.44 10.17
C ILE A 258 -16.11 10.96 11.10
N TYR A 259 -16.69 12.11 10.78
CA TYR A 259 -17.80 12.68 11.55
C TYR A 259 -19.02 11.75 11.59
N LEU A 260 -19.39 11.14 10.45
CA LEU A 260 -20.47 10.16 10.40
C LEU A 260 -20.18 8.91 11.24
N SER A 261 -18.93 8.44 11.25
CA SER A 261 -18.51 7.33 12.11
C SER A 261 -18.64 7.66 13.60
N PHE A 262 -18.27 8.88 14.02
CA PHE A 262 -18.48 9.33 15.40
C PHE A 262 -19.96 9.42 15.80
N GLN A 263 -20.85 9.71 14.84
CA GLN A 263 -22.30 9.65 15.07
C GLN A 263 -22.86 8.22 15.13
N GLY A 264 -22.00 7.19 14.99
CA GLY A 264 -22.38 5.79 15.07
C GLY A 264 -22.82 5.19 13.73
N PHE A 265 -22.81 5.96 12.63
CA PHE A 265 -23.06 5.41 11.29
C PHE A 265 -21.87 4.55 10.86
N GLY A 266 -22.09 3.25 10.68
CA GLY A 266 -21.05 2.31 10.22
C GLY A 266 -20.45 1.41 11.29
N ASN A 267 -20.83 1.59 12.56
CA ASN A 267 -20.49 0.65 13.63
C ASN A 267 -21.42 -0.56 13.54
N TYR A 268 -20.85 -1.70 13.13
CA TYR A 268 -21.52 -2.98 13.17
C TYR A 268 -21.05 -3.72 14.42
N LEU A 269 -21.91 -3.76 15.44
CA LEU A 269 -21.66 -4.54 16.65
C LEU A 269 -21.98 -6.00 16.32
N ILE A 270 -20.91 -6.79 16.15
CA ILE A 270 -20.97 -8.20 15.78
C ILE A 270 -21.19 -9.09 17.02
N TYR A 271 -20.83 -8.59 18.20
CA TYR A 271 -20.93 -9.29 19.48
C TYR A 271 -21.85 -8.50 20.43
N PRO A 272 -22.68 -9.15 21.28
CA PRO A 272 -22.86 -10.60 21.50
C PRO A 272 -23.98 -11.27 20.66
N THR A 273 -24.78 -10.50 19.92
CA THR A 273 -25.79 -10.97 18.96
C THR A 273 -25.67 -10.16 17.69
N LEU A 274 -25.84 -10.78 16.52
CA LEU A 274 -25.87 -10.06 15.24
C LEU A 274 -26.92 -8.95 15.31
N SER A 275 -26.46 -7.70 15.32
CA SER A 275 -27.35 -6.59 15.03
C SER A 275 -27.89 -6.79 13.61
N GLU A 276 -29.21 -6.69 13.43
CA GLU A 276 -29.79 -6.82 12.10
C GLU A 276 -29.11 -5.82 11.15
N VAL A 277 -28.77 -6.27 9.95
CA VAL A 277 -28.09 -5.45 8.93
C VAL A 277 -29.09 -4.47 8.29
N TYR A 278 -29.74 -3.64 9.11
CA TYR A 278 -30.60 -2.56 8.66
C TYR A 278 -29.81 -1.27 8.59
N LEU A 279 -29.54 -0.83 7.36
CA LEU A 279 -29.35 0.59 7.14
C LEU A 279 -30.71 1.26 7.31
N GLY A 280 -30.88 2.10 8.33
CA GLY A 280 -31.99 3.05 8.31
C GLY A 280 -31.93 3.91 7.04
N ASN A 281 -33.03 4.60 6.67
CA ASN A 281 -33.05 5.46 5.48
C ASN A 281 -31.84 6.42 5.42
N SER A 282 -31.40 6.95 6.56
CA SER A 282 -30.20 7.77 6.69
C SER A 282 -28.90 7.05 6.29
N GLY A 283 -28.77 5.75 6.57
CA GLY A 283 -27.62 4.94 6.18
C GLY A 283 -27.52 4.72 4.66
N TYR A 284 -28.66 4.54 3.98
CA TYR A 284 -28.66 4.45 2.51
C TYR A 284 -28.28 5.77 1.86
N PHE A 285 -28.73 6.91 2.39
CA PHE A 285 -28.29 8.22 1.93
C PHE A 285 -26.78 8.41 2.08
N VAL A 286 -26.20 7.95 3.19
CA VAL A 286 -24.74 7.99 3.39
C VAL A 286 -24.01 7.09 2.36
N LEU A 287 -24.47 5.87 2.11
CA LEU A 287 -23.86 4.98 1.10
C LEU A 287 -23.89 5.58 -0.31
N ILE A 288 -25.01 6.21 -0.69
CA ILE A 288 -25.15 6.89 -1.98
C ILE A 288 -24.19 8.08 -2.06
N PHE A 289 -24.11 8.87 -0.99
CA PHE A 289 -23.19 10.01 -0.91
C PHE A 289 -21.72 9.56 -1.04
N LEU A 290 -21.33 8.47 -0.37
CA LEU A 290 -19.98 7.89 -0.43
C LEU A 290 -19.60 7.40 -1.83
N SER A 291 -20.54 6.75 -2.50
CA SER A 291 -20.33 6.23 -3.86
C SER A 291 -20.20 7.39 -4.85
N PHE A 292 -21.06 8.40 -4.70
CA PHE A 292 -21.07 9.58 -5.56
C PHE A 292 -19.82 10.45 -5.36
N SER A 293 -19.37 10.68 -4.12
CA SER A 293 -18.18 11.50 -3.87
C SER A 293 -16.93 10.89 -4.49
N ASN A 294 -16.75 9.58 -4.37
CA ASN A 294 -15.58 8.91 -4.93
C ASN A 294 -15.62 8.80 -6.46
N PHE A 295 -16.81 8.61 -7.05
CA PHE A 295 -16.96 8.68 -8.50
C PHE A 295 -16.66 10.07 -9.07
N LEU A 296 -17.05 11.13 -8.34
CA LEU A 296 -16.79 12.52 -8.72
C LEU A 296 -15.29 12.82 -8.71
N ILE A 297 -14.53 12.26 -7.76
CA ILE A 297 -13.06 12.38 -7.72
C ILE A 297 -12.43 11.81 -8.99
N ILE A 298 -12.89 10.65 -9.46
CA ILE A 298 -12.39 10.00 -10.68
C ILE A 298 -12.78 10.81 -11.93
N GLY A 299 -13.99 11.37 -11.96
CA GLY A 299 -14.43 12.28 -13.00
C GLY A 299 -13.60 13.56 -13.09
N LEU A 300 -13.24 14.15 -11.95
CA LEU A 300 -12.37 15.32 -11.87
C LEU A 300 -10.94 15.03 -12.35
N LEU A 301 -10.41 13.85 -12.06
CA LEU A 301 -9.10 13.41 -12.58
C LEU A 301 -9.09 13.34 -14.12
N ASN A 302 -10.17 12.83 -14.73
CA ASN A 302 -10.30 12.77 -16.19
C ASN A 302 -10.45 14.18 -16.81
N LEU A 303 -11.15 15.10 -16.14
CA LEU A 303 -11.24 16.50 -16.57
C LEU A 303 -9.89 17.22 -16.49
N GLY A 304 -9.09 16.95 -15.45
CA GLY A 304 -7.74 17.49 -15.30
C GLY A 304 -6.83 17.16 -16.48
N ASP A 305 -6.77 15.89 -16.88
CA ASP A 305 -5.94 15.45 -18.03
C ASP A 305 -6.40 16.04 -19.37
N LYS A 306 -7.70 16.36 -19.52
CA LYS A 306 -8.21 17.02 -20.72
C LYS A 306 -7.89 18.52 -20.80
N ILE A 307 -7.70 19.19 -19.66
CA ILE A 307 -7.42 20.64 -19.61
C ILE A 307 -5.92 20.91 -19.76
N GLU A 308 -5.06 19.94 -19.42
CA GLU A 308 -3.60 20.04 -19.59
C GLU A 308 -3.09 19.65 -20.99
N LYS A 309 -3.97 19.14 -21.87
CA LYS A 309 -3.70 18.93 -23.31
C LYS A 309 -4.06 20.16 -24.13
#